data_AF-A0A844H4X6-F1
#
_entry.id   AF-A0A844H4X6-F1
#
_cell.length_a   1.000
_cell.length_b   1.000
_cell.length_c   1.000
_cell.angle_alpha   90.00
_cell.angle_beta   90.00
_cell.angle_gamma   90.00
#
_symmetry.space_group_name_H-M   'P 1'
#
loop_
_entity.id
_entity.type
_entity.pdbx_description
1 polymer ?
#
loop_
_entity_poly.entity_id
_entity_poly.type
_entity_poly.pdbx_seq_one_letter_code
_entity_poly.pdbx_strand_id
1 'polypeptide(L)'
;MNRFLITLALAGSGLAAPAFAETAPGYDDTLLPACLDQSKAKGTDADICIGGASTKCMELPGGDSTAGMVSCLSTEAAQWDGLMNGWYGKAMTQAEAADADLKSLGSAAAPAAPLLKTSQRNWITFRDASCAFQGARFQGGTGGGPAAAACLMELTGTQALRLRDLLEDDQ
;
A
#
# COMPACT_ATOMS: atom_id res chain seq x y z
N MET A 1 59.17 -47.32 -23.97
CA MET A 1 59.44 -45.95 -23.45
C MET A 1 58.78 -44.97 -24.40
N ASN A 2 57.88 -44.05 -24.07
CA ASN A 2 57.16 -43.72 -22.86
C ASN A 2 55.87 -43.01 -23.33
N ARG A 3 54.70 -43.38 -22.82
CA ARG A 3 53.40 -42.75 -23.17
C ARG A 3 53.24 -41.51 -22.30
N PHE A 4 53.00 -40.33 -22.89
CA PHE A 4 52.52 -39.17 -22.14
C PHE A 4 51.20 -38.67 -22.74
N LEU A 5 50.13 -38.87 -21.98
CA LEU A 5 48.80 -38.34 -22.19
C LEU A 5 48.80 -36.87 -21.74
N ILE A 6 48.38 -35.96 -22.62
CA ILE A 6 48.15 -34.55 -22.28
C ILE A 6 46.69 -34.42 -21.85
N THR A 7 46.46 -34.23 -20.56
CA THR A 7 45.14 -34.00 -19.99
C THR A 7 44.80 -32.51 -20.06
N LEU A 8 43.65 -32.23 -20.66
CA LEU A 8 43.01 -30.93 -20.80
C LEU A 8 42.57 -30.41 -19.41
N ALA A 9 43.00 -29.21 -19.01
CA ALA A 9 42.49 -28.52 -17.81
C ALA A 9 41.71 -27.28 -18.23
N LEU A 10 40.38 -27.39 -18.26
CA LEU A 10 39.46 -26.26 -18.37
C LEU A 10 39.37 -25.58 -16.99
N ALA A 11 39.95 -24.39 -16.85
CA ALA A 11 39.79 -23.56 -15.68
C ALA A 11 38.42 -22.83 -15.75
N GLY A 12 37.43 -23.34 -15.00
CA GLY A 12 36.15 -22.67 -14.84
C GLY A 12 36.25 -21.54 -13.82
N SER A 13 36.23 -20.29 -14.29
CA SER A 13 36.06 -19.11 -13.44
C SER A 13 34.61 -19.02 -12.98
N GLY A 14 34.33 -19.43 -11.74
CA GLY A 14 33.05 -19.20 -11.10
C GLY A 14 32.88 -17.72 -10.73
N LEU A 15 31.93 -17.04 -11.38
CA LEU A 15 31.42 -15.75 -10.92
C LEU A 15 30.57 -16.01 -9.66
N ALA A 16 31.13 -15.74 -8.48
CA ALA A 16 30.35 -15.66 -7.26
C ALA A 16 29.48 -14.41 -7.32
N ALA A 17 28.18 -14.56 -7.57
CA ALA A 17 27.21 -13.49 -7.39
C ALA A 17 26.98 -13.27 -5.88
N PRO A 18 26.96 -12.02 -5.38
CA PRO A 18 26.60 -11.76 -3.99
C PRO A 18 25.10 -12.05 -3.81
N ALA A 19 24.78 -13.05 -2.99
CA ALA A 19 23.42 -13.37 -2.62
C ALA A 19 22.95 -12.45 -1.48
N PHE A 20 22.36 -11.30 -1.83
CA PHE A 20 21.46 -10.57 -0.93
C PHE A 20 20.02 -10.97 -1.26
N ALA A 21 19.69 -12.25 -1.05
CA ALA A 21 18.31 -12.69 -0.96
C ALA A 21 17.97 -12.78 0.53
N GLU A 22 17.89 -11.64 1.21
CA GLU A 22 17.13 -11.60 2.46
C GLU A 22 15.69 -11.90 2.06
N THR A 23 15.19 -13.04 2.52
CA THR A 23 13.84 -13.50 2.20
C THR A 23 12.90 -12.45 2.77
N ALA A 24 12.07 -11.84 1.91
CA ALA A 24 11.07 -10.88 2.38
C ALA A 24 10.23 -11.54 3.49
N PRO A 25 9.91 -10.82 4.58
CA PRO A 25 9.12 -11.38 5.66
C PRO A 25 7.78 -11.89 5.13
N GLY A 26 7.28 -12.99 5.71
CA GLY A 26 6.04 -13.63 5.30
C GLY A 26 4.81 -12.81 5.68
N TYR A 27 4.48 -11.80 4.89
CA TYR A 27 3.28 -10.99 5.08
C TYR A 27 2.00 -11.83 4.84
N ASP A 28 1.02 -11.76 5.76
CA ASP A 28 -0.28 -12.44 5.67
C ASP A 28 -1.38 -11.46 5.20
N ASP A 29 -1.88 -11.68 3.98
CA ASP A 29 -2.90 -10.85 3.32
C ASP A 29 -4.32 -11.08 3.83
N THR A 30 -4.54 -12.06 4.69
CA THR A 30 -5.85 -12.33 5.29
C THR A 30 -6.11 -11.44 6.51
N LEU A 31 -5.07 -10.88 7.14
CA LEU A 31 -5.19 -10.13 8.40
C LEU A 31 -5.99 -8.83 8.26
N LEU A 32 -5.75 -8.06 7.19
CA LEU A 32 -6.43 -6.80 6.97
C LEU A 32 -7.94 -7.00 6.68
N PRO A 33 -8.36 -7.85 5.71
CA PRO A 33 -9.77 -8.16 5.51
C PRO A 33 -10.46 -8.68 6.77
N ALA A 34 -9.83 -9.60 7.50
CA ALA A 34 -10.38 -10.15 8.73
C ALA A 34 -10.58 -9.07 9.82
N CYS A 35 -9.66 -8.10 9.90
CA CYS A 35 -9.82 -6.96 10.80
C CYS A 35 -11.01 -6.08 10.41
N LEU A 36 -11.16 -5.76 9.11
CA LEU A 36 -12.27 -4.94 8.61
C LEU A 36 -13.63 -5.63 8.85
N ASP A 37 -13.72 -6.94 8.63
CA ASP A 37 -14.93 -7.71 8.92
C ASP A 37 -15.25 -7.70 10.42
N GLN A 38 -14.22 -7.85 11.25
CA GLN A 38 -14.39 -7.81 12.70
C GLN A 38 -14.80 -6.43 13.22
N SER A 39 -14.21 -5.35 12.71
CA SER A 39 -14.54 -3.99 13.15
C SER A 39 -15.99 -3.65 12.81
N LYS A 40 -16.44 -4.04 11.61
CA LYS A 40 -17.84 -3.94 11.20
C LYS A 40 -18.77 -4.74 12.10
N ALA A 41 -18.45 -6.01 12.39
CA ALA A 41 -19.27 -6.88 13.24
C ALA A 41 -19.39 -6.36 14.68
N LYS A 42 -18.34 -5.70 15.19
CA LYS A 42 -18.29 -5.15 16.56
C LYS A 42 -18.79 -3.70 16.64
N GLY A 43 -18.98 -3.03 15.51
CA GLY A 43 -19.29 -1.60 15.48
C GLY A 43 -18.15 -0.73 16.03
N THR A 44 -16.90 -1.12 15.81
CA THR A 44 -15.72 -0.34 16.19
C THR A 44 -15.15 0.37 14.97
N ASP A 45 -14.42 1.46 15.21
CA ASP A 45 -13.75 2.19 14.15
C ASP A 45 -12.78 1.28 13.39
N ALA A 46 -12.77 1.39 12.06
CA ALA A 46 -11.97 0.53 11.18
C ALA A 46 -10.52 1.04 11.01
N ASP A 47 -10.23 2.24 11.50
CA ASP A 47 -8.88 2.82 11.55
C ASP A 47 -7.92 1.94 12.36
N ILE A 48 -8.43 1.22 13.36
CA ILE A 48 -7.67 0.24 14.16
C ILE A 48 -7.03 -0.88 13.33
N CYS A 49 -7.49 -1.09 12.08
CA CYS A 49 -6.92 -2.07 11.17
C CYS A 49 -5.66 -1.58 10.44
N ILE A 50 -5.45 -0.26 10.38
CA ILE A 50 -4.30 0.34 9.70
C ILE A 50 -3.02 0.01 10.47
N GLY A 51 -2.07 -0.64 9.81
CA GLY A 51 -0.80 -1.05 10.39
C GLY A 51 -0.84 -2.38 11.12
N GLY A 52 -2.02 -3.00 11.27
CA GLY A 52 -2.15 -4.26 12.03
C GLY A 52 -1.39 -5.40 11.37
N ALA A 53 -1.56 -5.59 10.06
CA ALA A 53 -0.93 -6.67 9.31
C ALA A 53 0.59 -6.48 9.15
N SER A 54 1.03 -5.25 8.87
CA SER A 54 2.45 -4.90 8.78
C SER A 54 3.15 -5.04 10.14
N THR A 55 2.50 -4.69 11.25
CA THR A 55 3.04 -4.93 12.60
C THR A 55 3.29 -6.42 12.82
N LYS A 56 2.34 -7.29 12.45
CA LYS A 56 2.52 -8.75 12.53
C LYS A 56 3.61 -9.27 11.60
N CYS A 57 3.71 -8.72 10.40
CA CYS A 57 4.79 -9.02 9.48
C CYS A 57 6.18 -8.66 10.05
N MET A 58 6.30 -7.54 10.77
CA MET A 58 7.57 -7.12 11.38
C MET A 58 8.01 -7.98 12.58
N GLU A 59 7.09 -8.72 13.21
CA GLU A 59 7.39 -9.67 14.28
C GLU A 59 8.07 -10.97 13.75
N LEU A 60 8.05 -11.20 12.43
CA LEU A 60 8.63 -12.37 11.79
C LEU A 60 10.14 -12.21 11.55
N PRO A 61 10.90 -13.31 11.39
CA PRO A 61 12.33 -13.24 11.06
C PRO A 61 12.60 -12.36 9.84
N GLY A 62 13.50 -11.38 10.01
CA GLY A 62 13.86 -10.41 8.97
C GLY A 62 12.94 -9.20 8.87
N GLY A 63 11.76 -9.22 9.52
CA GLY A 63 10.76 -8.15 9.51
C GLY A 63 11.16 -6.91 10.32
N ASP A 64 12.02 -7.07 11.31
CA ASP A 64 12.56 -6.01 12.16
C ASP A 64 13.76 -5.29 11.54
N SER A 65 14.30 -5.79 10.41
CA SER A 65 15.30 -5.07 9.63
C SER A 65 14.68 -3.86 8.92
N THR A 66 15.50 -2.85 8.59
CA THR A 66 15.01 -1.69 7.81
C THR A 66 14.37 -2.12 6.49
N ALA A 67 14.95 -3.08 5.78
CA ALA A 67 14.40 -3.59 4.52
C ALA A 67 13.09 -4.37 4.76
N GLY A 68 13.04 -5.19 5.81
CA GLY A 68 11.85 -5.93 6.22
C GLY A 68 10.69 -5.01 6.60
N MET A 69 10.95 -3.96 7.38
CA MET A 69 9.96 -2.96 7.74
C MET A 69 9.37 -2.28 6.50
N VAL A 70 10.23 -1.85 5.56
CA VAL A 70 9.77 -1.27 4.28
C VAL A 70 8.89 -2.26 3.51
N SER A 71 9.31 -3.53 3.44
CA SER A 71 8.54 -4.58 2.78
C SER A 71 7.16 -4.74 3.41
N CYS A 72 7.08 -4.95 4.72
CA CYS A 72 5.83 -5.15 5.46
C CYS A 72 4.87 -3.96 5.30
N LEU A 73 5.36 -2.73 5.46
CA LEU A 73 4.56 -1.51 5.34
C LEU A 73 4.07 -1.29 3.90
N SER A 74 4.95 -1.50 2.91
CA SER A 74 4.60 -1.28 1.51
C SER A 74 3.61 -2.34 1.01
N THR A 75 3.70 -3.58 1.49
CA THR A 75 2.73 -4.63 1.16
C THR A 75 1.35 -4.32 1.73
N GLU A 76 1.26 -3.85 2.99
CA GLU A 76 -0.02 -3.41 3.54
C GLU A 76 -0.56 -2.17 2.82
N ALA A 77 0.31 -1.18 2.52
CA ALA A 77 -0.06 0.00 1.75
C ALA A 77 -0.65 -0.37 0.37
N ALA A 78 -0.11 -1.39 -0.30
CA ALA A 78 -0.62 -1.88 -1.58
C ALA A 78 -2.02 -2.50 -1.47
N GLN A 79 -2.31 -3.21 -0.37
CA GLN A 79 -3.67 -3.69 -0.13
C GLN A 79 -4.65 -2.56 0.16
N TRP A 80 -4.26 -1.60 0.99
CA TRP A 80 -5.05 -0.40 1.22
C TRP A 80 -5.31 0.37 -0.08
N ASP A 81 -4.32 0.46 -0.97
CA ASP A 81 -4.48 1.08 -2.30
C ASP A 81 -5.49 0.33 -3.18
N GLY A 82 -5.46 -1.01 -3.16
CA GLY A 82 -6.47 -1.84 -3.83
C GLY A 82 -7.89 -1.58 -3.33
N LEU A 83 -8.08 -1.52 -2.00
CA LEU A 83 -9.36 -1.18 -1.38
C LEU A 83 -9.80 0.24 -1.73
N MET A 84 -8.88 1.21 -1.62
CA MET A 84 -9.13 2.61 -1.95
C MET A 84 -9.60 2.79 -3.39
N ASN A 85 -8.91 2.18 -4.36
CA ASN A 85 -9.29 2.27 -5.76
C ASN A 85 -10.64 1.58 -6.03
N GLY A 86 -10.92 0.46 -5.37
CA GLY A 86 -12.21 -0.23 -5.44
C GLY A 86 -13.37 0.64 -4.94
N TRP A 87 -13.22 1.27 -3.77
CA TRP A 87 -14.25 2.16 -3.21
C TRP A 87 -14.36 3.49 -3.97
N TYR A 88 -13.25 4.07 -4.43
CA TYR A 88 -13.26 5.24 -5.30
C TYR A 88 -14.06 4.97 -6.59
N GLY A 89 -13.87 3.81 -7.22
CA GLY A 89 -14.62 3.42 -8.42
C GLY A 89 -16.13 3.39 -8.16
N LYS A 90 -16.55 2.78 -7.05
CA LYS A 90 -17.98 2.75 -6.65
C LYS A 90 -18.52 4.16 -6.39
N ALA A 91 -17.77 5.00 -5.68
CA ALA A 91 -18.19 6.35 -5.31
C ALA A 91 -18.31 7.25 -6.55
N MET A 92 -17.40 7.08 -7.52
CA MET A 92 -17.50 7.74 -8.82
C MET A 92 -18.76 7.34 -9.57
N THR A 93 -19.09 6.04 -9.63
CA THR A 93 -20.32 5.56 -10.27
C THR A 93 -21.58 6.15 -9.63
N GLN A 94 -21.65 6.20 -8.30
CA GLN A 94 -22.79 6.82 -7.60
C GLN A 94 -22.88 8.32 -7.87
N ALA A 95 -21.76 9.05 -7.80
CA ALA A 95 -21.72 10.47 -8.10
C ALA A 95 -22.15 10.79 -9.54
N GLU A 96 -21.72 9.98 -10.52
CA GLU A 96 -22.13 10.15 -11.93
C GLU A 96 -23.63 9.90 -12.14
N ALA A 97 -24.20 8.91 -11.45
CA ALA A 97 -25.64 8.66 -11.48
C ALA A 97 -26.43 9.83 -10.87
N ALA A 98 -26.03 10.32 -9.71
CA ALA A 98 -26.65 11.47 -9.06
C ALA A 98 -26.57 12.74 -9.94
N ASP A 99 -25.43 12.97 -10.59
CA ASP A 99 -25.25 14.08 -11.53
C ASP A 99 -26.19 13.99 -12.74
N ALA A 100 -26.40 12.78 -13.27
CA ALA A 100 -27.32 12.55 -14.38
C ALA A 100 -28.79 12.81 -13.95
N ASP A 101 -29.18 12.35 -12.77
CA ASP A 101 -30.51 12.56 -12.21
C ASP A 101 -30.78 14.04 -11.98
N LEU A 102 -29.88 14.75 -11.30
CA LEU A 102 -30.00 16.20 -11.05
C LEU A 102 -30.09 16.99 -12.35
N LYS A 103 -29.30 16.63 -13.37
CA LYS A 103 -29.36 17.25 -14.69
C LYS A 103 -30.72 17.02 -15.36
N SER A 104 -31.30 15.83 -15.24
CA SER A 104 -32.62 15.51 -15.78
C SER A 104 -33.74 16.35 -15.16
N LEU A 105 -33.57 16.75 -13.89
CA LEU A 105 -34.50 17.60 -13.15
C LEU A 105 -34.27 19.11 -13.38
N GLY A 106 -33.31 19.49 -14.24
CA GLY A 106 -32.97 20.89 -14.49
C GLY A 106 -32.29 21.59 -13.31
N SER A 107 -31.68 20.83 -12.40
CA SER A 107 -30.97 21.37 -11.24
C SER A 107 -29.78 22.24 -11.66
N ALA A 108 -29.56 23.33 -10.93
CA ALA A 108 -28.37 24.18 -11.06
C ALA A 108 -27.23 23.78 -10.10
N ALA A 109 -27.37 22.66 -9.38
CA ALA A 109 -26.34 22.16 -8.48
C ALA A 109 -25.04 21.82 -9.24
N ALA A 110 -23.90 22.02 -8.58
CA ALA A 110 -22.62 21.62 -9.15
C ALA A 110 -22.52 20.08 -9.21
N PRO A 111 -21.95 19.50 -10.28
CA PRO A 111 -21.81 18.05 -10.41
C PRO A 111 -20.80 17.51 -9.40
N ALA A 112 -21.16 16.44 -8.70
CA ALA A 112 -20.38 15.78 -7.67
C ALA A 112 -19.19 14.99 -8.24
N ALA A 113 -19.34 14.29 -9.36
CA ALA A 113 -18.29 13.42 -9.90
C ALA A 113 -17.00 14.18 -10.27
N PRO A 114 -17.04 15.36 -10.94
CA PRO A 114 -15.84 16.17 -11.18
C PRO A 114 -15.16 16.66 -9.88
N LEU A 115 -15.95 16.94 -8.83
CA LEU A 115 -15.43 17.38 -7.53
C LEU A 115 -14.75 16.23 -6.80
N LEU A 116 -15.35 15.03 -6.77
CA LEU A 116 -14.75 13.83 -6.19
C LEU A 116 -13.43 13.47 -6.87
N LYS A 117 -13.41 13.46 -8.21
CA LYS A 117 -12.19 13.22 -9.00
C LYS A 117 -11.09 14.22 -8.68
N THR A 118 -11.43 15.51 -8.56
CA THR A 118 -10.47 16.56 -8.22
C THR A 118 -9.95 16.38 -6.79
N SER A 119 -10.84 16.06 -5.85
CA SER A 119 -10.49 15.79 -4.45
C SER A 119 -9.48 14.64 -4.34
N GLN A 120 -9.74 13.51 -5.01
CA GLN A 120 -8.85 12.34 -5.00
C GLN A 120 -7.48 12.66 -5.58
N ARG A 121 -7.40 13.42 -6.68
CA ARG A 121 -6.11 13.82 -7.28
C ARG A 121 -5.31 14.75 -6.36
N ASN A 122 -5.98 15.69 -5.70
CA ASN A 122 -5.32 16.57 -4.74
C ASN A 122 -4.83 15.81 -3.52
N TRP A 123 -5.60 14.81 -3.06
CA TRP A 123 -5.18 13.93 -1.97
C TRP A 123 -3.92 13.14 -2.33
N ILE A 124 -3.80 12.59 -3.55
CA ILE A 124 -2.58 11.90 -3.99
C ILE A 124 -1.36 12.82 -3.88
N THR A 125 -1.47 14.06 -4.39
CA THR A 125 -0.39 15.06 -4.28
C THR A 125 -0.02 15.34 -2.82
N PHE A 126 -1.02 15.48 -1.94
CA PHE A 126 -0.79 15.67 -0.51
C PHE A 126 -0.09 14.46 0.13
N ARG A 127 -0.53 13.24 -0.17
CA ARG A 127 0.05 11.99 0.34
C ARG A 127 1.52 11.91 -0.05
N ASP A 128 1.80 12.04 -1.34
CA ASP A 128 3.14 11.84 -1.88
C ASP A 128 4.12 12.88 -1.30
N ALA A 129 3.70 14.15 -1.22
CA ALA A 129 4.51 15.21 -0.60
C ALA A 129 4.73 14.98 0.90
N SER A 130 3.68 14.57 1.63
CA SER A 130 3.76 14.30 3.06
C SER A 130 4.72 13.14 3.36
N CYS A 131 4.62 12.04 2.61
CA CYS A 131 5.44 10.85 2.87
C CYS A 131 6.89 11.02 2.40
N ALA A 132 7.12 11.79 1.33
CA ALA A 132 8.48 12.22 0.97
C ALA A 132 9.12 13.04 2.10
N PHE A 133 8.37 13.97 2.71
CA PHE A 133 8.86 14.73 3.86
C PHE A 133 9.16 13.83 5.07
N GLN A 134 8.29 12.85 5.37
CA GLN A 134 8.52 11.92 6.49
C GLN A 134 9.85 11.17 6.35
N GLY A 135 10.19 10.69 5.16
CA GLY A 135 11.50 10.09 4.90
C GLY A 135 12.65 11.09 5.01
N ALA A 136 12.49 12.30 4.45
CA ALA A 136 13.53 13.33 4.43
C ALA A 136 13.97 13.80 5.82
N ARG A 137 13.09 13.70 6.83
CA ARG A 137 13.41 14.01 8.24
C ARG A 137 14.59 13.21 8.79
N PHE A 138 14.89 12.05 8.21
CA PHE A 138 16.01 11.20 8.61
C PHE A 138 17.35 11.57 7.95
N GLN A 139 17.38 12.56 7.05
CA GLN A 139 18.59 13.13 6.47
C GLN A 139 19.55 12.09 5.86
N GLY A 140 18.99 11.05 5.22
CA GLY A 140 19.75 9.95 4.62
C GLY A 140 20.04 8.76 5.55
N GLY A 141 19.59 8.81 6.81
CA GLY A 141 19.62 7.66 7.72
C GLY A 141 18.67 6.54 7.29
N THR A 142 18.96 5.31 7.74
CA THR A 142 18.22 4.09 7.35
C THR A 142 16.75 4.12 7.76
N GLY A 143 16.38 4.86 8.81
CA GLY A 143 14.99 5.03 9.24
C GLY A 143 14.09 5.78 8.24
N GLY A 144 14.65 6.48 7.26
CA GLY A 144 13.87 7.26 6.29
C GLY A 144 12.95 6.40 5.40
N GLY A 145 13.41 5.21 5.01
CA GLY A 145 12.61 4.26 4.21
C GLY A 145 11.35 3.81 4.95
N PRO A 146 11.46 3.16 6.13
CA PRO A 146 10.32 2.77 6.92
C PRO A 146 9.37 3.93 7.27
N ALA A 147 9.91 5.11 7.58
CA ALA A 147 9.08 6.28 7.90
C ALA A 147 8.20 6.74 6.71
N ALA A 148 8.77 6.77 5.50
CA ALA A 148 8.00 7.09 4.30
C ALA A 148 6.95 6.00 3.99
N ALA A 149 7.32 4.72 4.13
CA ALA A 149 6.41 3.60 3.89
C ALA A 149 5.25 3.56 4.90
N ALA A 150 5.51 3.84 6.18
CA ALA A 150 4.47 3.92 7.21
C ALA A 150 3.47 5.05 6.92
N CYS A 151 3.97 6.22 6.51
CA CYS A 151 3.11 7.32 6.07
C CYS A 151 2.23 6.92 4.87
N LEU A 152 2.79 6.25 3.87
CA LEU A 152 2.04 5.82 2.70
C LEU A 152 0.92 4.86 3.07
N MET A 153 1.20 3.89 3.95
CA MET A 153 0.23 2.95 4.48
C MET A 153 -0.89 3.67 5.24
N GLU A 154 -0.54 4.54 6.19
CA GLU A 154 -1.49 5.24 7.05
C GLU A 154 -2.42 6.16 6.26
N LEU A 155 -1.86 7.01 5.39
CA LEU A 155 -2.66 7.94 4.60
C LEU A 155 -3.54 7.20 3.59
N THR A 156 -3.02 6.15 2.95
CA THR A 156 -3.80 5.36 1.98
C THR A 156 -4.92 4.60 2.68
N GLY A 157 -4.67 3.98 3.84
CA GLY A 157 -5.70 3.31 4.62
C GLY A 157 -6.79 4.28 5.08
N THR A 158 -6.40 5.44 5.58
CA THR A 158 -7.35 6.49 5.99
C THR A 158 -8.23 6.95 4.83
N GLN A 159 -7.65 7.17 3.65
CA GLN A 159 -8.43 7.58 2.47
C GLN A 159 -9.33 6.46 1.96
N ALA A 160 -8.88 5.20 2.03
CA ALA A 160 -9.70 4.05 1.69
C ALA A 160 -10.96 4.03 2.57
N LEU A 161 -10.79 4.12 3.90
CA LEU A 161 -11.91 4.14 4.83
C LEU A 161 -12.84 5.34 4.60
N ARG A 162 -12.30 6.54 4.37
CA ARG A 162 -13.12 7.71 4.00
C ARG A 162 -13.99 7.44 2.76
N LEU A 163 -13.42 6.84 1.72
CA LEU A 163 -14.16 6.51 0.48
C LEU A 163 -15.20 5.42 0.70
N ARG A 164 -14.92 4.45 1.58
CA ARG A 164 -15.90 3.44 2.00
C ARG A 164 -17.07 4.11 2.72
N ASP A 165 -16.80 4.97 3.69
CA ASP A 165 -17.83 5.57 4.54
C ASP A 165 -18.77 6.48 3.73
N LEU A 166 -18.25 7.19 2.72
CA LEU A 166 -19.07 7.91 1.73
C LEU A 166 -20.11 7.01 1.04
N LEU A 167 -19.80 5.73 0.81
CA LEU A 167 -20.72 4.77 0.18
C LEU A 167 -21.74 4.20 1.16
N GLU A 168 -21.45 4.22 2.46
CA GLU A 168 -22.33 3.70 3.50
C GLU A 168 -23.33 4.75 3.97
N ASP A 169 -22.95 6.03 3.97
CA ASP A 169 -23.84 7.16 4.30
C ASP A 169 -24.94 7.41 3.25
N ASP A 170 -24.70 7.02 1.99
CA ASP A 170 -25.65 7.15 0.87
C ASP A 170 -26.67 6.00 0.77
N GLN A 171 -26.64 5.02 1.69
CA GLN A 171 -27.56 3.86 1.74
C GLN A 171 -28.61 4.00 2.84
#